data_AF-A0AAP6EJC6-F1
#
_entry.id   AF-A0AAP6EJC6-F1
#
_cell.length_a   1.000
_cell.length_b   1.000
_cell.length_c   1.000
_cell.angle_alpha   90.00
_cell.angle_beta   90.00
_cell.angle_gamma   90.00
#
_symmetry.space_group_name_H-M   'P 1'
#
loop_
_entity.id
_entity.type
_entity.pdbx_description
1 polymer ?
#
loop_
_entity_poly.entity_id
_entity_poly.type
_entity_poly.pdbx_seq_one_letter_code
_entity_poly.pdbx_strand_id
1 'polypeptide(L)'
;MNTPTTTPFTPDLHLVLDAGPTMAVWRPHLRALRQALARRTALRAVTVSVLEADGTLRGNPGDDSPATLVVSDCSGPQWYPGSPGTRWYTTLRRWAGTRPFAVLQPLPEHLWDRTALPGVVGRISAPVTGALNPALCFTPADGTVQKGPGQRTPVPVLELSWLRNWYTLISTQHREIPGSIAFLPHEPVTPDCSFATADLSAEELVHHFVSTASPDAVRFAGHLAVSGSTDLPAMRRMHQLLDKHPQPAHLAEVILSGLLRAVGPPGSYAFRDGVRPLLLRTVPRTSAARTRDLLT
;
A
#
# COMPACT_ATOMS: atom_id res chain seq x y z
N MET A 1 -9.27 4.98 -47.69
CA MET A 1 -8.21 5.20 -46.68
C MET A 1 -8.79 4.73 -45.35
N ASN A 2 -8.63 3.44 -45.04
CA ASN A 2 -9.26 2.84 -43.87
C ASN A 2 -8.45 3.24 -42.64
N THR A 3 -9.05 4.01 -41.75
CA THR A 3 -8.54 4.21 -40.39
C THR A 3 -8.47 2.85 -39.70
N PRO A 4 -7.31 2.39 -39.22
CA PRO A 4 -7.25 1.14 -38.48
C PRO A 4 -8.10 1.33 -37.22
N THR A 5 -9.14 0.50 -37.10
CA THR A 5 -9.93 0.38 -35.87
C THR A 5 -9.02 -0.26 -34.84
N THR A 6 -8.30 0.56 -34.06
CA THR A 6 -7.51 0.09 -32.92
C THR A 6 -8.46 -0.57 -31.94
N THR A 7 -8.51 -1.90 -31.97
CA THR A 7 -9.20 -2.69 -30.94
C THR A 7 -8.57 -2.28 -29.62
N PRO A 8 -9.36 -1.88 -28.60
CA PRO A 8 -8.79 -1.45 -27.33
C PRO A 8 -8.00 -2.62 -26.74
N PHE A 9 -6.70 -2.42 -26.53
CA PHE A 9 -5.85 -3.35 -25.79
C PHE A 9 -6.51 -3.56 -24.42
N THR A 10 -7.10 -4.74 -24.25
CA THR A 10 -7.78 -5.16 -23.02
C THR A 10 -6.93 -6.28 -22.43
N PRO A 11 -5.89 -5.96 -21.66
CA PRO A 11 -4.95 -6.96 -21.18
C PRO A 11 -5.64 -7.94 -20.23
N ASP A 12 -5.31 -9.22 -20.35
CA ASP A 12 -5.54 -10.14 -19.24
C ASP A 12 -4.65 -9.68 -18.05
N LEU A 13 -5.22 -9.64 -16.86
CA LEU A 13 -4.56 -9.09 -15.68
C LEU A 13 -4.19 -10.21 -14.72
N HIS A 14 -2.92 -10.30 -14.35
CA HIS A 14 -2.48 -11.08 -13.20
C HIS A 14 -2.52 -10.20 -11.94
N LEU A 15 -3.52 -10.43 -11.09
CA LEU A 15 -3.65 -9.78 -9.80
C LEU A 15 -2.96 -10.63 -8.73
N VAL A 16 -1.91 -10.07 -8.13
CA VAL A 16 -1.15 -10.73 -7.06
C VAL A 16 -1.51 -10.07 -5.74
N LEU A 17 -1.97 -10.84 -4.76
CA LEU A 17 -2.31 -10.33 -3.43
C LEU A 17 -1.16 -10.62 -2.46
N ASP A 18 -0.63 -9.58 -1.83
CA ASP A 18 0.29 -9.75 -0.70
C ASP A 18 -0.44 -10.42 0.48
N ALA A 19 0.14 -11.50 1.01
CA ALA A 19 -0.33 -12.22 2.20
C ALA A 19 0.57 -12.03 3.44
N GLY A 20 1.38 -10.99 3.45
CA GLY A 20 2.17 -10.52 4.57
C GLY A 20 1.34 -10.22 5.82
N PRO A 21 1.97 -10.18 7.01
CA PRO A 21 1.26 -9.99 8.27
C PRO A 21 0.55 -8.63 8.37
N THR A 22 1.09 -7.57 7.77
CA THR A 22 0.47 -6.23 7.70
C THR A 22 -0.82 -6.22 6.86
N MET A 23 -0.88 -7.12 5.87
CA MET A 23 -2.04 -7.30 4.99
C MET A 23 -3.30 -7.79 5.71
N ALA A 24 -3.17 -8.21 6.97
CA ALA A 24 -4.30 -8.53 7.84
C ALA A 24 -5.33 -7.41 7.87
N VAL A 25 -4.90 -6.13 7.94
CA VAL A 25 -5.77 -4.92 7.99
C VAL A 25 -6.61 -4.75 6.73
N TRP A 26 -6.06 -5.12 5.57
CA TRP A 26 -6.64 -4.88 4.25
C TRP A 26 -7.57 -5.99 3.75
N ARG A 27 -7.58 -7.16 4.40
CA ARG A 27 -8.34 -8.36 3.96
C ARG A 27 -9.79 -8.10 3.49
N PRO A 28 -10.63 -7.33 4.21
CA PRO A 28 -12.00 -7.06 3.76
C PRO A 28 -12.04 -6.30 2.42
N HIS A 29 -11.12 -5.35 2.24
CA HIS A 29 -11.04 -4.54 1.02
C HIS A 29 -10.48 -5.32 -0.15
N LEU A 30 -9.48 -6.18 0.08
CA LEU A 30 -8.99 -7.10 -0.94
C LEU A 30 -10.07 -8.06 -1.43
N ARG A 31 -10.93 -8.55 -0.52
CA ARG A 31 -12.09 -9.37 -0.89
C ARG A 31 -13.08 -8.60 -1.74
N ALA A 32 -13.40 -7.36 -1.36
CA ALA A 32 -14.29 -6.50 -2.13
C ALA A 32 -13.71 -6.16 -3.51
N LEU A 33 -12.42 -5.85 -3.60
CA LEU A 33 -11.70 -5.62 -4.84
C LEU A 33 -11.77 -6.86 -5.75
N ARG A 34 -11.48 -8.04 -5.21
CA ARG A 34 -11.57 -9.30 -5.95
C ARG A 34 -12.97 -9.56 -6.49
N GLN A 35 -14.00 -9.31 -5.67
CA GLN A 35 -15.41 -9.45 -6.09
C GLN A 35 -15.79 -8.42 -7.16
N ALA A 36 -15.31 -7.17 -7.04
CA ALA A 36 -15.57 -6.12 -8.01
C ALA A 36 -14.89 -6.42 -9.36
N LEU A 37 -13.64 -6.89 -9.34
CA LEU A 37 -12.90 -7.27 -10.55
C LEU A 37 -13.53 -8.49 -11.24
N ALA A 38 -13.99 -9.48 -10.48
CA ALA A 38 -14.71 -10.64 -11.01
C ALA A 38 -16.04 -10.27 -11.72
N ARG A 39 -16.62 -9.10 -11.42
CA ARG A 39 -17.88 -8.62 -12.02
C ARG A 39 -17.67 -7.67 -13.22
N ARG A 40 -16.44 -7.23 -13.51
CA ARG A 40 -16.18 -6.26 -14.59
C ARG A 40 -15.93 -6.96 -15.92
N THR A 41 -16.64 -6.52 -16.95
CA THR A 41 -16.50 -6.99 -18.34
C THR A 41 -15.38 -6.29 -19.12
N ALA A 42 -14.78 -5.24 -18.54
CA ALA A 42 -13.70 -4.45 -19.16
C ALA A 42 -12.31 -5.10 -19.07
N LEU A 43 -12.18 -6.26 -18.41
CA LEU A 43 -11.00 -7.10 -18.42
C LEU A 43 -11.38 -8.41 -19.08
N ARG A 44 -10.55 -8.90 -20.01
CA ARG A 44 -10.85 -10.11 -20.77
C ARG A 44 -10.70 -11.36 -19.90
N ALA A 45 -9.66 -11.42 -19.06
CA ALA A 45 -9.53 -12.37 -17.96
C ALA A 45 -8.72 -11.77 -16.79
N VAL A 46 -9.07 -12.15 -15.55
CA VAL A 46 -8.29 -11.81 -14.34
C VAL A 46 -7.85 -13.10 -13.67
N THR A 47 -6.55 -13.36 -13.65
CA THR A 47 -5.95 -14.43 -12.85
C THR A 47 -5.55 -13.88 -11.50
N VAL A 48 -5.82 -14.64 -10.42
CA VAL A 48 -5.51 -14.21 -9.05
C VAL A 48 -4.53 -15.18 -8.43
N SER A 49 -3.44 -14.65 -7.92
CA SER A 49 -2.47 -15.37 -7.10
C SER A 49 -2.27 -14.66 -5.77
N VAL A 50 -1.65 -15.38 -4.84
CA VAL A 50 -1.27 -14.86 -3.52
C VAL A 50 0.24 -15.02 -3.39
N LEU A 51 0.93 -13.91 -3.12
CA LEU A 51 2.36 -13.93 -2.80
C LEU A 51 2.50 -13.91 -1.28
N GLU A 52 2.95 -15.04 -0.74
CA GLU A 52 3.11 -15.25 0.70
C GLU A 52 4.29 -14.44 1.25
N ALA A 53 4.28 -14.18 2.56
CA ALA A 53 5.35 -13.44 3.23
C ALA A 53 6.73 -14.06 3.00
N ASP A 54 6.81 -15.39 2.86
CA ASP A 54 8.04 -16.11 2.58
C ASP A 54 8.48 -16.03 1.10
N GLY A 55 7.72 -15.41 0.21
CA GLY A 55 8.00 -15.31 -1.23
C GLY A 55 7.40 -16.44 -2.07
N THR A 56 6.67 -17.38 -1.47
CA THR A 56 5.96 -18.44 -2.21
C THR A 56 4.76 -17.86 -2.96
N LEU A 57 4.65 -18.15 -4.26
CA LEU A 57 3.48 -17.79 -5.05
C LEU A 57 2.47 -18.94 -5.06
N ARG A 58 1.25 -18.69 -4.60
CA ARG A 58 0.13 -19.63 -4.64
C ARG A 58 -0.90 -19.21 -5.68
N GLY A 59 -1.50 -20.19 -6.38
CA GLY A 59 -2.51 -19.96 -7.42
C GLY A 59 -1.92 -20.05 -8.83
N ASN A 60 -2.62 -19.49 -9.81
CA ASN A 60 -2.14 -19.46 -11.19
C ASN A 60 -1.09 -18.34 -11.32
N PRO A 61 0.16 -18.61 -11.74
CA PRO A 61 1.22 -17.61 -11.85
C PRO A 61 0.95 -16.52 -12.90
N GLY A 62 -0.13 -16.66 -13.68
CA GLY A 62 -0.53 -15.71 -14.70
C GLY A 62 0.59 -15.51 -15.71
N ASP A 63 1.30 -16.59 -16.08
CA ASP A 63 2.45 -16.54 -16.98
C ASP A 63 2.04 -16.04 -18.37
N ASP A 64 0.82 -16.36 -18.80
CA ASP A 64 0.22 -15.87 -20.05
C ASP A 64 -0.42 -14.47 -19.91
N SER A 65 -0.44 -13.88 -18.70
CA SER A 65 -1.08 -12.57 -18.50
C SER A 65 -0.16 -11.43 -18.95
N PRO A 66 -0.60 -10.57 -19.89
CA PRO A 66 0.21 -9.48 -20.43
C PRO A 66 0.51 -8.36 -19.42
N ALA A 67 -0.12 -8.31 -18.25
CA ALA A 67 0.19 -7.33 -17.21
C ALA A 67 0.04 -7.91 -15.80
N THR A 68 0.80 -7.36 -14.85
CA THR A 68 0.78 -7.77 -13.43
C THR A 68 0.52 -6.59 -12.51
N LEU A 69 -0.40 -6.76 -11.57
CA LEU A 69 -0.70 -5.79 -10.52
C LEU A 69 -0.55 -6.47 -9.16
N VAL A 70 0.44 -6.06 -8.38
CA VAL A 70 0.60 -6.51 -6.98
C VAL A 70 -0.17 -5.57 -6.06
N VAL A 71 -1.00 -6.10 -5.17
CA VAL A 71 -1.67 -5.31 -4.15
C VAL A 71 -0.98 -5.52 -2.82
N SER A 72 -0.35 -4.46 -2.30
CA SER A 72 0.50 -4.51 -1.11
C SER A 72 0.55 -3.17 -0.40
N ASP A 73 0.61 -3.17 0.94
CA ASP A 73 0.89 -1.96 1.73
C ASP A 73 2.39 -1.62 1.83
N CYS A 74 3.26 -2.41 1.21
CA CYS A 74 4.70 -2.21 1.14
C CYS A 74 5.38 -2.09 2.51
N SER A 75 4.74 -2.59 3.57
CA SER A 75 5.14 -2.35 4.97
C SER A 75 5.38 -3.64 5.76
N GLY A 76 5.15 -4.81 5.14
CA GLY A 76 5.42 -6.10 5.78
C GLY A 76 6.91 -6.47 5.78
N PRO A 77 7.34 -7.41 6.65
CA PRO A 77 8.72 -7.88 6.73
C PRO A 77 9.29 -8.40 5.40
N GLN A 78 8.45 -8.89 4.50
CA GLN A 78 8.79 -9.33 3.16
C GLN A 78 9.25 -8.20 2.22
N TRP A 79 9.09 -6.95 2.63
CA TRP A 79 9.58 -5.77 1.90
C TRP A 79 10.92 -5.24 2.42
N TYR A 80 11.43 -5.79 3.52
CA TYR A 80 12.66 -5.33 4.18
C TYR A 80 13.77 -6.39 4.12
N PRO A 81 15.03 -6.06 4.49
CA PRO A 81 16.14 -7.01 4.44
C PRO A 81 15.87 -8.32 5.15
N GLY A 82 16.23 -9.41 4.48
CA GLY A 82 16.05 -10.77 4.95
C GLY A 82 15.81 -11.74 3.80
N SER A 83 15.97 -13.03 4.07
CA SER A 83 15.74 -14.09 3.08
C SER A 83 14.37 -13.99 2.36
N PRO A 84 13.26 -13.69 3.06
CA PRO A 84 11.97 -13.45 2.40
C PRO A 84 11.98 -12.22 1.47
N GLY A 85 12.59 -11.12 1.91
CA GLY A 85 12.73 -9.89 1.12
C GLY A 85 13.53 -10.10 -0.16
N THR A 86 14.65 -10.82 -0.09
CA THR A 86 15.44 -11.17 -1.29
C THR A 86 14.60 -11.96 -2.31
N ARG A 87 13.79 -12.92 -1.86
CA ARG A 87 12.90 -13.70 -2.74
C ARG A 87 11.81 -12.82 -3.35
N TRP A 88 11.18 -11.97 -2.55
CA TRP A 88 10.19 -11.00 -3.01
C TRP A 88 10.73 -10.10 -4.11
N TYR A 89 11.83 -9.41 -3.85
CA TYR A 89 12.44 -8.49 -4.80
C TYR A 89 12.90 -9.19 -6.09
N THR A 90 13.35 -10.45 -6.00
CA THR A 90 13.67 -11.27 -7.17
C THR A 90 12.43 -11.52 -8.04
N THR A 91 11.30 -11.88 -7.43
CA THR A 91 10.03 -12.07 -8.13
C THR A 91 9.52 -10.77 -8.76
N LEU A 92 9.54 -9.65 -8.01
CA LEU A 92 9.09 -8.35 -8.51
C LEU A 92 9.92 -7.87 -9.70
N ARG A 93 11.26 -8.01 -9.64
CA ARG A 93 12.15 -7.68 -10.76
C ARG A 93 11.88 -8.54 -11.99
N ARG A 94 11.65 -9.85 -11.80
CA ARG A 94 11.29 -10.74 -12.90
C ARG A 94 10.02 -10.26 -13.59
N TRP A 95 8.98 -9.90 -12.85
CA TRP A 95 7.76 -9.35 -13.45
C TRP A 95 8.02 -8.03 -14.18
N ALA A 96 8.69 -7.09 -13.54
CA ALA A 96 9.03 -5.80 -14.14
C ALA A 96 9.84 -5.91 -15.44
N GLY A 97 10.66 -6.95 -15.56
CA GLY A 97 11.46 -7.23 -16.77
C GLY A 97 10.77 -8.07 -17.84
N THR A 98 9.56 -8.59 -17.61
CA THR A 98 8.89 -9.53 -18.53
C THR A 98 7.51 -9.07 -18.98
N ARG A 99 6.86 -8.18 -18.21
CA ARG A 99 5.53 -7.65 -18.49
C ARG A 99 5.32 -6.30 -17.80
N PRO A 100 4.42 -5.44 -18.30
CA PRO A 100 3.92 -4.30 -17.56
C PRO A 100 3.56 -4.67 -16.12
N PHE A 101 4.20 -3.99 -15.16
CA PHE A 101 4.10 -4.29 -13.74
C PHE A 101 3.85 -3.02 -12.94
N ALA A 102 2.91 -3.09 -12.00
CA ALA A 102 2.64 -2.02 -11.03
C ALA A 102 2.30 -2.57 -9.65
N VAL A 103 2.43 -1.70 -8.64
CA VAL A 103 2.01 -1.96 -7.27
C VAL A 103 0.81 -1.07 -6.94
N LEU A 104 -0.32 -1.67 -6.57
CA LEU A 104 -1.47 -0.98 -5.99
C LEU A 104 -1.27 -0.91 -4.48
N GLN A 105 -1.01 0.29 -3.97
CA GLN A 105 -0.83 0.52 -2.55
C GLN A 105 -2.14 1.03 -1.93
N PRO A 106 -2.73 0.28 -0.98
CA PRO A 106 -4.01 0.66 -0.38
C PRO A 106 -3.86 1.76 0.69
N LEU A 107 -2.62 2.06 1.12
CA LEU A 107 -2.33 3.21 1.96
C LEU A 107 -2.51 4.52 1.19
N PRO A 108 -2.95 5.61 1.85
CA PRO A 108 -2.89 6.95 1.28
C PRO A 108 -1.47 7.34 0.86
N GLU A 109 -1.35 8.07 -0.24
CA GLU A 109 -0.08 8.51 -0.84
C GLU A 109 0.86 9.19 0.16
N HIS A 110 0.33 10.04 1.04
CA HIS A 110 1.14 10.78 2.02
C HIS A 110 1.87 9.89 3.06
N LEU A 111 1.55 8.59 3.11
CA LEU A 111 2.23 7.61 3.98
C LEU A 111 3.25 6.74 3.23
N TRP A 112 3.33 6.84 1.89
CA TRP A 112 4.19 5.96 1.10
C TRP A 112 5.67 6.14 1.39
N ASP A 113 6.08 7.36 1.77
CA ASP A 113 7.46 7.69 2.20
C ASP A 113 7.95 6.88 3.41
N ARG A 114 7.02 6.25 4.15
CA ARG A 114 7.31 5.42 5.32
C ARG A 114 7.35 3.92 4.99
N THR A 115 7.11 3.56 3.74
CA THR A 115 7.06 2.17 3.27
C THR A 115 8.32 1.81 2.49
N ALA A 116 8.48 0.53 2.15
CA ALA A 116 9.65 0.09 1.39
C ALA A 116 9.65 0.51 -0.09
N LEU A 117 8.55 1.11 -0.55
CA LEU A 117 8.38 1.51 -1.95
C LEU A 117 7.81 2.95 -2.03
N PRO A 118 8.59 3.95 -1.61
CA PRO A 118 8.16 5.35 -1.62
C PRO A 118 8.00 5.83 -3.07
N GLY A 119 6.79 6.25 -3.41
CA GLY A 119 6.45 6.70 -4.75
C GLY A 119 6.67 8.20 -4.94
N VAL A 120 7.33 8.59 -6.02
CA VAL A 120 7.51 9.98 -6.42
C VAL A 120 6.46 10.35 -7.46
N VAL A 121 5.67 11.40 -7.21
CA VAL A 121 4.65 11.87 -8.14
C VAL A 121 5.27 12.59 -9.33
N GLY A 122 4.69 12.38 -10.51
CA GLY A 122 5.10 13.04 -11.73
C GLY A 122 4.29 12.62 -12.95
N ARG A 123 4.91 12.76 -14.12
CA ARG A 123 4.35 12.36 -15.41
C ARG A 123 5.07 11.13 -15.90
N ILE A 124 4.31 10.12 -16.31
CA ILE A 124 4.81 8.84 -16.82
C ILE A 124 4.40 8.72 -18.29
N SER A 125 5.31 8.23 -19.13
CA SER A 125 4.98 7.83 -20.50
C SER A 125 5.65 6.50 -20.87
N ALA A 126 5.02 5.79 -21.80
CA ALA A 126 5.52 4.54 -22.35
C ALA A 126 5.88 4.75 -23.83
N PRO A 127 7.06 4.29 -24.30
CA PRO A 127 7.46 4.46 -25.69
C PRO A 127 6.64 3.57 -26.64
N VAL A 128 6.07 2.48 -26.14
CA VAL A 128 5.25 1.53 -26.91
C VAL A 128 4.10 1.02 -26.02
N THR A 129 3.00 0.57 -26.64
CA THR A 129 1.95 -0.16 -25.94
C THR A 129 2.53 -1.42 -25.31
N GLY A 130 2.19 -1.69 -24.04
CA GLY A 130 2.71 -2.83 -23.29
C GLY A 130 4.19 -2.71 -22.91
N ALA A 131 4.76 -1.50 -22.89
CA ALA A 131 6.15 -1.29 -22.51
C ALA A 131 6.47 -1.91 -21.14
N LEU A 132 7.65 -2.55 -21.08
CA LEU A 132 8.22 -3.05 -19.83
C LEU A 132 8.66 -1.90 -18.94
N ASN A 133 8.70 -2.15 -17.64
CA ASN A 133 9.05 -1.14 -16.66
C ASN A 133 10.38 -0.40 -16.95
N PRO A 134 11.50 -1.07 -17.30
CA PRO A 134 12.75 -0.38 -17.62
C PRO A 134 12.68 0.63 -18.78
N ALA A 135 11.67 0.53 -19.65
CA ALA A 135 11.48 1.42 -20.79
C ALA A 135 10.58 2.61 -20.48
N LEU A 136 10.01 2.71 -19.28
CA LEU A 136 9.15 3.83 -18.89
C LEU A 136 9.95 5.12 -18.74
N CYS A 137 9.42 6.21 -19.28
CA CYS A 137 9.94 7.56 -19.07
C CYS A 137 9.19 8.21 -17.91
N PHE A 138 9.91 8.87 -17.02
CA PHE A 138 9.34 9.53 -15.85
C PHE A 138 9.92 10.93 -15.65
N THR A 139 9.03 11.90 -15.43
CA THR A 139 9.37 13.29 -15.13
C THR A 139 8.74 13.68 -13.80
N PRO A 140 9.52 13.86 -12.71
CA PRO A 140 9.00 14.26 -11.40
C PRO A 140 8.24 15.60 -11.44
N ALA A 141 7.19 15.72 -10.62
CA ALA A 141 6.36 16.93 -10.56
C ALA A 141 7.10 18.14 -9.98
N ASP A 142 8.07 17.91 -9.09
CA ASP A 142 8.90 18.93 -8.46
C ASP A 142 10.06 19.41 -9.36
N GLY A 143 10.17 18.88 -10.58
CA GLY A 143 11.22 19.22 -11.53
C GLY A 143 12.60 18.67 -11.17
N THR A 144 12.71 17.84 -10.12
CA THR A 144 13.98 17.18 -9.80
C THR A 144 14.34 16.23 -10.93
N VAL A 145 15.51 16.43 -11.55
CA VAL A 145 16.04 15.45 -12.48
C VAL A 145 16.60 14.30 -11.63
N GLN A 146 15.78 13.30 -11.36
CA GLN A 146 16.32 12.04 -10.85
C GLN A 146 17.11 11.38 -11.97
N LYS A 147 18.41 11.71 -12.07
CA LYS A 147 19.39 10.82 -12.68
C LYS A 147 19.35 9.56 -11.84
N GLY A 148 18.64 8.54 -12.34
CA GLY A 148 18.46 7.29 -11.63
C GLY A 148 19.82 6.80 -11.14
N PRO A 149 20.02 6.56 -9.82
CA PRO A 149 21.17 5.79 -9.39
C PRO A 149 21.12 4.49 -10.18
N GLY A 150 22.22 4.15 -10.86
CA GLY A 150 22.27 3.05 -11.80
C GLY A 150 21.58 1.79 -11.27
N GLN A 151 20.87 1.08 -12.15
CA GLN A 151 20.25 -0.23 -11.91
C GLN A 151 18.97 -0.29 -11.06
N ARG A 152 18.17 0.78 -10.96
CA ARG A 152 16.83 0.68 -10.37
C ARG A 152 15.73 0.64 -11.44
N THR A 153 14.82 -0.32 -11.31
CA THR A 153 13.69 -0.47 -12.25
C THR A 153 12.54 0.41 -11.79
N PRO A 154 12.02 1.33 -12.63
CA PRO A 154 10.90 2.17 -12.24
C PRO A 154 9.62 1.32 -12.17
N VAL A 155 8.89 1.43 -11.07
CA VAL A 155 7.65 0.69 -10.81
C VAL A 155 6.55 1.71 -10.53
N PRO A 156 5.51 1.77 -11.37
CA PRO A 156 4.31 2.52 -11.04
C PRO A 156 3.71 2.06 -9.70
N VAL A 157 3.58 3.01 -8.77
CA VAL A 157 2.88 2.84 -7.51
C VAL A 157 1.57 3.61 -7.62
N LEU A 158 0.47 2.92 -7.32
CA LEU A 158 -0.87 3.38 -7.63
C LEU A 158 -1.71 3.44 -6.36
N GLU A 159 -2.40 4.55 -6.15
CA GLU A 159 -3.66 4.52 -5.43
C GLU A 159 -4.76 3.92 -6.32
N LEU A 160 -5.85 3.46 -5.71
CA LEU A 160 -6.99 2.89 -6.45
C LEU A 160 -7.58 3.86 -7.49
N SER A 161 -7.55 5.16 -7.19
CA SER A 161 -8.01 6.24 -8.08
C SER A 161 -7.19 6.32 -9.38
N TRP A 162 -5.92 5.88 -9.36
CA TRP A 162 -4.99 5.97 -10.49
C TRP A 162 -4.92 4.71 -11.35
N LEU A 163 -5.68 3.67 -11.00
CA LEU A 163 -5.71 2.43 -11.75
C LEU A 163 -6.03 2.65 -13.24
N ARG A 164 -6.95 3.57 -13.54
CA ARG A 164 -7.31 3.93 -14.93
C ARG A 164 -6.15 4.59 -15.69
N ASN A 165 -5.34 5.39 -15.00
CA ASN A 165 -4.17 6.01 -15.60
C ASN A 165 -3.17 4.92 -15.99
N TRP A 166 -2.89 3.97 -15.10
CA TRP A 166 -2.00 2.84 -15.41
C TRP A 166 -2.50 2.01 -16.60
N TYR A 167 -3.79 1.68 -16.68
CA TYR A 167 -4.34 1.03 -17.87
C TYR A 167 -4.12 1.87 -19.13
N THR A 168 -4.30 3.19 -19.05
CA THR A 168 -4.04 4.08 -20.19
C THR A 168 -2.56 4.04 -20.59
N LEU A 169 -1.64 4.03 -19.62
CA LEU A 169 -0.19 3.94 -19.85
C LEU A 169 0.19 2.67 -20.60
N ILE A 170 -0.35 1.52 -20.21
CA ILE A 170 0.01 0.24 -20.84
C ILE A 170 -0.72 0.01 -22.17
N SER A 171 -1.86 0.67 -22.40
CA SER A 171 -2.64 0.55 -23.65
C SER A 171 -2.26 1.59 -24.71
N THR A 172 -1.58 2.68 -24.36
CA THR A 172 -1.28 3.79 -25.28
C THR A 172 0.20 4.15 -25.31
N GLN A 173 0.73 4.38 -26.52
CA GLN A 173 2.11 4.83 -26.72
C GLN A 173 2.24 6.35 -26.66
N HIS A 174 3.38 6.84 -26.19
CA HIS A 174 3.79 8.26 -26.13
C HIS A 174 2.82 9.21 -25.44
N ARG A 175 1.86 8.69 -24.67
CA ARG A 175 0.94 9.51 -23.90
C ARG A 175 1.50 9.72 -22.50
N GLU A 176 1.67 10.98 -22.14
CA GLU A 176 1.96 11.33 -20.76
C GLU A 176 0.71 11.28 -19.90
N ILE A 177 0.82 10.62 -18.76
CA ILE A 177 -0.23 10.50 -17.75
C ILE A 177 0.31 10.92 -16.37
N PRO A 178 -0.53 11.49 -15.49
CA PRO A 178 -0.16 11.69 -14.10
C PRO A 178 -0.08 10.33 -13.38
N GLY A 179 0.91 10.16 -12.52
CA GLY A 179 1.07 8.98 -11.68
C GLY A 179 2.28 9.10 -10.74
N SER A 180 2.64 7.99 -10.10
CA SER A 180 3.79 7.90 -9.23
C SER A 180 4.69 6.73 -9.61
N ILE A 181 6.01 6.94 -9.49
CA ILE A 181 7.04 5.92 -9.71
C ILE A 181 7.83 5.74 -8.43
N ALA A 182 7.98 4.50 -8.01
CA ALA A 182 9.03 4.09 -7.08
C ALA A 182 10.13 3.36 -7.83
N PHE A 183 11.36 3.46 -7.34
CA PHE A 183 12.51 2.79 -7.94
C PHE A 183 12.82 1.51 -7.18
N LEU A 184 12.55 0.36 -7.79
CA LEU A 184 12.79 -0.95 -7.19
C LEU A 184 14.31 -1.22 -7.10
N PRO A 185 14.90 -1.29 -5.88
CA PRO A 185 16.30 -1.64 -5.72
C PRO A 185 16.60 -3.10 -6.05
N HIS A 186 17.87 -3.44 -6.24
CA HIS A 186 18.32 -4.81 -6.45
C HIS A 186 18.15 -5.70 -5.21
N GLU A 187 18.28 -5.10 -4.02
CA GLU A 187 18.03 -5.77 -2.75
C GLU A 187 17.11 -4.90 -1.90
N PRO A 188 16.27 -5.49 -1.03
CA PRO A 188 15.50 -4.71 -0.08
C PRO A 188 16.44 -3.84 0.76
N VAL A 189 16.05 -2.58 0.95
CA VAL A 189 16.80 -1.62 1.76
C VAL A 189 15.91 -1.21 2.92
N THR A 190 16.49 -1.06 4.12
CA THR A 190 15.78 -0.39 5.22
C THR A 190 15.58 1.07 4.84
N PRO A 191 14.35 1.59 4.77
CA PRO A 191 14.13 3.00 4.47
C PRO A 191 14.81 3.84 5.55
N ASP A 192 15.48 4.92 5.14
CA ASP A 192 16.19 5.83 6.06
C ASP A 192 15.25 6.39 7.15
N CYS A 193 13.94 6.48 6.86
CA CYS A 193 12.91 6.92 7.80
C CYS A 193 12.56 5.90 8.91
N SER A 194 12.93 4.61 8.78
CA SER A 194 12.58 3.58 9.77
C SER A 194 13.39 3.67 11.07
N PHE A 195 14.55 4.35 11.03
CA PHE A 195 15.39 4.57 12.21
C PHE A 195 14.86 5.67 13.13
N ALA A 196 13.89 6.48 12.70
CA ALA A 196 13.49 7.66 13.44
C ALA A 196 12.36 7.45 14.45
N THR A 197 11.72 6.28 14.57
CA THR A 197 10.62 6.06 15.54
C THR A 197 10.96 5.07 16.66
N ALA A 198 11.99 4.24 16.48
CA ALA A 198 12.44 3.32 17.53
C ALA A 198 12.97 4.11 18.75
N ASP A 199 13.69 5.20 18.48
CA ASP A 199 14.40 6.01 19.49
C ASP A 199 13.58 7.18 20.06
N LEU A 200 12.37 7.44 19.54
CA LEU A 200 11.53 8.52 20.03
C LEU A 200 10.90 8.19 21.38
N SER A 201 10.84 9.20 22.23
CA SER A 201 9.99 9.18 23.43
C SER A 201 8.52 9.02 23.06
N ALA A 202 7.69 8.61 24.04
CA ALA A 202 6.25 8.46 23.84
C ALA A 202 5.59 9.79 23.45
N GLU A 203 6.06 10.90 24.03
CA GLU A 203 5.63 12.26 23.73
C GLU A 203 5.93 12.64 22.27
N GLU A 204 7.15 12.41 21.82
CA GLU A 204 7.55 12.70 20.44
C GLU A 204 6.79 11.83 19.44
N LEU A 205 6.56 10.54 19.74
CA LEU A 205 5.76 9.64 18.91
C LEU A 205 4.33 10.15 18.76
N VAL A 206 3.67 10.50 19.87
CA VAL A 206 2.29 10.99 19.85
C VAL A 206 2.20 12.34 19.15
N HIS A 207 3.14 13.25 19.41
CA HIS A 207 3.20 14.54 18.74
C HIS A 207 3.38 14.38 17.22
N HIS A 208 4.33 13.54 16.80
CA HIS A 208 4.58 13.24 15.39
C HIS A 208 3.37 12.61 14.71
N PHE A 209 2.69 11.68 15.40
CA PHE A 209 1.47 11.08 14.88
C PHE A 209 0.36 12.13 14.71
N VAL A 210 0.08 12.95 15.71
CA VAL A 210 -0.97 13.98 15.64
C VAL A 210 -0.69 15.02 14.56
N SER A 211 0.58 15.32 14.28
CA SER A 211 0.95 16.30 13.25
C SER A 211 0.92 15.77 11.82
N THR A 212 0.94 14.45 11.62
CA THR A 212 1.09 13.85 10.28
C THR A 212 -0.05 12.91 9.87
N ALA A 213 -0.78 12.35 10.82
CA ALA A 213 -1.87 11.43 10.55
C ALA A 213 -3.17 12.16 10.20
N SER A 214 -4.08 11.45 9.54
CA SER A 214 -5.41 11.98 9.26
C SER A 214 -6.19 12.28 10.55
N PRO A 215 -7.05 13.31 10.58
CA PRO A 215 -7.87 13.63 11.75
C PRO A 215 -8.72 12.45 12.24
N ASP A 216 -9.20 11.61 11.30
CA ASP A 216 -9.96 10.41 11.61
C ASP A 216 -9.09 9.32 12.25
N ALA A 217 -7.84 9.14 11.79
CA ALA A 217 -6.88 8.25 12.46
C ALA A 217 -6.55 8.74 13.89
N VAL A 218 -6.38 10.05 14.09
CA VAL A 218 -6.14 10.63 15.43
C VAL A 218 -7.33 10.40 16.35
N ARG A 219 -8.56 10.67 15.87
CA ARG A 219 -9.79 10.39 16.62
C ARG A 219 -9.86 8.91 16.99
N PHE A 220 -9.62 8.03 16.02
CA PHE A 220 -9.66 6.59 16.21
C PHE A 220 -8.61 6.08 17.21
N ALA A 221 -7.36 6.59 17.16
CA ALA A 221 -6.31 6.28 18.12
C ALA A 221 -6.70 6.67 19.55
N GLY A 222 -7.37 7.82 19.71
CA GLY A 222 -7.92 8.25 20.98
C GLY A 222 -8.97 7.27 21.53
N HIS A 223 -9.90 6.82 20.69
CA HIS A 223 -10.90 5.82 21.08
C HIS A 223 -10.27 4.47 21.43
N LEU A 224 -9.22 4.05 20.72
CA LEU A 224 -8.41 2.88 21.05
C LEU A 224 -7.75 3.00 22.42
N ALA A 225 -7.22 4.18 22.75
CA ALA A 225 -6.63 4.42 24.06
C ALA A 225 -7.68 4.28 25.19
N VAL A 226 -8.93 4.72 24.95
CA VAL A 226 -10.03 4.55 25.91
C VAL A 226 -10.38 3.08 26.10
N SER A 227 -10.62 2.33 25.03
CA SER A 227 -11.03 0.92 25.13
C SER A 227 -9.92 -0.01 25.61
N GLY A 228 -8.66 0.33 25.36
CA GLY A 228 -7.51 -0.56 25.59
C GLY A 228 -7.47 -1.77 24.65
N SER A 229 -8.38 -1.85 23.68
CA SER A 229 -8.44 -2.94 22.71
C SER A 229 -7.32 -2.82 21.70
N THR A 230 -6.51 -3.86 21.59
CA THR A 230 -5.30 -3.87 20.75
C THR A 230 -5.21 -5.10 19.84
N ASP A 231 -6.26 -5.91 19.78
CA ASP A 231 -6.42 -6.92 18.74
C ASP A 231 -7.19 -6.36 17.53
N LEU A 232 -6.70 -6.68 16.32
CA LEU A 232 -7.23 -6.16 15.06
C LEU A 232 -8.74 -6.41 14.88
N PRO A 233 -9.33 -7.56 15.26
CA PRO A 233 -10.78 -7.73 15.25
C PRO A 233 -11.54 -6.73 16.12
N ALA A 234 -11.12 -6.49 17.37
CA ALA A 234 -11.76 -5.51 18.24
C ALA A 234 -11.57 -4.08 17.73
N MET A 235 -10.35 -3.73 17.26
CA MET A 235 -10.08 -2.42 16.65
C MET A 235 -11.03 -2.15 15.48
N ARG A 236 -11.28 -3.15 14.62
CA ARG A 236 -12.23 -3.04 13.50
C ARG A 236 -13.67 -2.85 13.94
N ARG A 237 -14.13 -3.63 14.93
CA ARG A 237 -15.49 -3.50 15.46
C ARG A 237 -15.70 -2.09 16.01
N MET A 238 -14.74 -1.59 16.77
CA MET A 238 -14.80 -0.24 17.30
C MET A 238 -14.80 0.81 16.18
N HIS A 239 -13.98 0.65 15.14
CA HIS A 239 -14.01 1.56 13.98
C HIS A 239 -15.40 1.58 13.30
N GLN A 240 -16.03 0.42 13.15
CA GLN A 240 -17.39 0.30 12.60
C GLN A 240 -18.47 0.93 13.49
N LEU A 241 -18.26 0.98 14.80
CA LEU A 241 -19.19 1.64 15.74
C LEU A 241 -19.03 3.16 15.73
N LEU A 242 -17.82 3.66 15.49
CA LEU A 242 -17.49 5.09 15.54
C LEU A 242 -17.84 5.82 14.25
N ASP A 243 -17.65 5.18 13.09
CA ASP A 243 -17.81 5.80 11.78
C ASP A 243 -18.82 5.07 10.90
N LYS A 244 -19.65 5.83 10.17
CA LYS A 244 -20.63 5.28 9.21
C LYS A 244 -19.95 4.61 8.01
N HIS A 245 -18.75 5.06 7.65
CA HIS A 245 -17.97 4.60 6.50
C HIS A 245 -16.50 4.36 6.88
N PRO A 246 -16.21 3.35 7.73
CA PRO A 246 -14.87 3.13 8.26
C PRO A 246 -13.88 2.80 7.14
N GLN A 247 -12.79 3.56 7.06
CA GLN A 247 -11.72 3.39 6.07
C GLN A 247 -10.55 2.62 6.69
N PRO A 248 -10.13 1.44 6.17
CA PRO A 248 -9.01 0.70 6.75
C PRO A 248 -7.71 1.50 6.76
N ALA A 249 -7.59 2.50 5.89
CA ALA A 249 -6.52 3.48 5.89
C ALA A 249 -6.28 4.01 7.31
N HIS A 250 -7.30 4.56 7.98
CA HIS A 250 -7.15 5.16 9.32
C HIS A 250 -6.59 4.17 10.35
N LEU A 251 -7.06 2.92 10.31
CA LEU A 251 -6.56 1.84 11.16
C LEU A 251 -5.09 1.49 10.84
N ALA A 252 -4.76 1.45 9.55
CA ALA A 252 -3.38 1.23 9.10
C ALA A 252 -2.47 2.40 9.52
N GLU A 253 -2.92 3.67 9.46
CA GLU A 253 -2.11 4.81 9.92
C GLU A 253 -1.76 4.66 11.40
N VAL A 254 -2.72 4.27 12.25
CA VAL A 254 -2.45 4.02 13.67
C VAL A 254 -1.44 2.90 13.86
N ILE A 255 -1.55 1.81 13.10
CA ILE A 255 -0.60 0.68 13.19
C ILE A 255 0.80 1.09 12.69
N LEU A 256 0.90 1.87 11.62
CA LEU A 256 2.16 2.30 11.01
C LEU A 256 2.81 3.51 11.70
N SER A 257 2.06 4.21 12.56
CA SER A 257 2.55 5.37 13.32
C SER A 257 3.67 5.05 14.33
N GLY A 258 3.87 3.77 14.66
CA GLY A 258 4.76 3.35 15.73
C GLY A 258 4.16 3.47 17.13
N LEU A 259 2.91 3.94 17.28
CA LEU A 259 2.21 3.99 18.57
C LEU A 259 1.94 2.59 19.16
N LEU A 260 1.78 1.61 18.26
CA LEU A 260 1.52 0.22 18.57
C LEU A 260 2.74 -0.63 18.20
N ARG A 261 3.05 -1.63 19.03
CA ARG A 261 4.01 -2.71 18.72
C ARG A 261 3.24 -4.00 18.49
N ALA A 262 3.65 -4.80 17.51
CA ALA A 262 3.10 -6.14 17.33
C ALA A 262 3.51 -7.04 18.51
N VAL A 263 2.56 -7.80 19.07
CA VAL A 263 2.79 -8.75 20.17
C VAL A 263 2.12 -10.08 19.84
N GLY A 264 2.91 -11.09 19.49
CA GLY A 264 2.38 -12.42 19.15
C GLY A 264 1.90 -12.54 17.69
N PRO A 265 0.76 -13.19 17.43
CA PRO A 265 0.33 -13.51 16.06
C PRO A 265 -0.06 -12.25 15.26
N PRO A 266 -0.09 -12.33 13.91
CA PRO A 266 -0.48 -11.21 13.06
C PRO A 266 -1.84 -10.61 13.44
N GLY A 267 -1.87 -9.31 13.69
CA GLY A 267 -3.07 -8.59 14.14
C GLY A 267 -3.19 -8.45 15.66
N SER A 268 -2.23 -8.92 16.44
CA SER A 268 -2.15 -8.66 17.88
C SER A 268 -1.13 -7.54 18.15
N TYR A 269 -1.57 -6.48 18.82
CA TYR A 269 -0.76 -5.30 19.12
C TYR A 269 -0.77 -4.98 20.61
N ALA A 270 0.13 -4.09 21.02
CA ALA A 270 0.13 -3.43 22.32
C ALA A 270 0.58 -1.99 22.14
N PHE A 271 0.06 -1.06 22.94
CA PHE A 271 0.61 0.29 22.97
C PHE A 271 2.07 0.25 23.43
N ARG A 272 2.92 1.08 22.81
CA ARG A 272 4.24 1.36 23.38
C ARG A 272 4.06 2.07 24.73
N ASP A 273 5.05 1.89 25.59
CA ASP A 273 4.99 2.38 26.96
C ASP A 273 4.85 3.92 26.96
N GLY A 274 3.97 4.46 27.81
CA GLY A 274 3.70 5.91 27.88
C GLY A 274 2.74 6.47 26.82
N VAL A 275 2.51 5.79 25.69
CA VAL A 275 1.66 6.30 24.59
C VAL A 275 0.18 6.41 24.97
N ARG A 276 -0.38 5.38 25.60
CA ARG A 276 -1.81 5.32 25.91
C ARG A 276 -2.28 6.50 26.80
N PRO A 277 -1.60 6.84 27.92
CA PRO A 277 -1.95 8.02 28.72
C PRO A 277 -1.93 9.34 27.92
N LEU A 278 -1.00 9.50 26.99
CA LEU A 278 -0.89 10.71 26.16
C LEU A 278 -2.04 10.81 25.16
N LEU A 279 -2.41 9.72 24.49
CA LEU A 279 -3.58 9.68 23.60
C LEU A 279 -4.90 9.95 24.33
N LEU A 280 -5.02 9.55 25.61
CA LEU A 280 -6.21 9.90 26.39
C LEU A 280 -6.37 11.41 26.61
N ARG A 281 -5.28 12.19 26.53
CA ARG A 281 -5.33 13.66 26.65
C ARG A 281 -5.79 14.34 25.36
N THR A 282 -5.73 13.65 24.22
CA THR A 282 -6.15 14.21 22.92
C THR A 282 -7.64 14.02 22.65
N VAL A 283 -8.35 13.21 23.45
CA VAL A 283 -9.78 12.92 23.28
C VAL A 283 -10.64 13.86 24.14
N PRO A 284 -11.62 14.57 23.55
CA PRO A 284 -12.61 15.31 24.32
C PRO A 284 -13.35 14.42 25.32
N ARG A 285 -13.61 14.93 26.54
CA ARG A 285 -14.26 14.15 27.62
C ARG A 285 -15.60 13.53 27.22
N THR A 286 -16.38 14.22 26.39
CA THR A 286 -17.66 13.75 25.85
C THR A 286 -17.49 12.56 24.91
N SER A 287 -16.47 12.59 24.04
CA SER A 287 -16.12 11.47 23.16
C SER A 287 -15.61 10.27 23.95
N ALA A 288 -14.81 10.49 25.00
CA ALA A 288 -14.35 9.43 25.88
C ALA A 288 -15.52 8.75 26.64
N ALA A 289 -16.49 9.52 27.13
CA ALA A 289 -17.69 8.98 27.77
C ALA A 289 -18.51 8.11 26.80
N ARG A 290 -18.84 8.63 25.61
CA ARG A 290 -19.56 7.88 24.57
C ARG A 290 -18.86 6.56 24.20
N THR A 291 -17.53 6.54 24.20
CA THR A 291 -16.76 5.31 23.92
C THR A 291 -16.96 4.27 25.01
N ARG A 292 -17.00 4.68 26.28
CA ARG A 292 -17.27 3.75 27.38
C ARG A 292 -18.68 3.20 27.30
N ASP A 293 -19.66 4.03 26.96
CA ASP A 293 -21.06 3.61 26.79
C ASP A 293 -21.23 2.61 25.64
N LEU A 294 -20.39 2.69 24.59
CA LEU A 294 -20.38 1.72 23.48
C LEU A 294 -19.75 0.36 23.85
N LEU A 295 -19.05 0.28 24.98
CA LEU A 295 -18.34 -0.92 25.43
C LEU A 295 -19.09 -1.69 26.54
N THR A 296 -20.13 -1.10 27.12
CA THR A 296 -21.06 -1.70 28.11
C THR A 296 -22.25 -2.34 27.43
#